data_AF-A0A3G8JHS5-F1
#
_entry.id   AF-A0A3G8JHS5-F1
#
_cell.length_a   1.000
_cell.length_b   1.000
_cell.length_c   1.000
_cell.angle_alpha   90.00
_cell.angle_beta   90.00
_cell.angle_gamma   90.00
#
_symmetry.space_group_name_H-M   'P 1'
#
loop_
_entity.id
_entity.type
_entity.pdbx_description
1 polymer ?
#
loop_
_entity_poly.entity_id
_entity_poly.type
_entity_poly.pdbx_seq_one_letter_code
_entity_poly.pdbx_strand_id
1 'polypeptide(L)'
;MEPSARKVVGREDELAHVRHCARQVVDARPCVVLIEGDAGVGKSSLVRAAGADLLGFTVLRADADELATETSMWLLSQLGAFTADKPFPAGHELLQLLSERQSEGPVAVIIEDLHWSDTASEVALLTAFRRLSPGDRVLALITTRPAGIPADSAWRRLGADPDRGRHLIIGDLTERDVAAIAESDGIVLGPTAAARLHRHTGGRALHVRTLLTELSSAELNSVAPLPAPRSLAQTVTNRVRALPNQAQAFVEALAVAGGSAGLIDLGTATASTDPSAVLAEALESGLLEHLPRDPIHRVRFVHPLYRVAVYDDISPARRRELHLAFAGAASSPAIGLHHRIAAADRVDPELAAELDVAADATGDSAQSAAYSAAAARIGEREQAARRILAAGQHNMNGRHLAAMRALEARLRSCPVSVQRDIELSWLAWQSGRIDEAETLLRDAVDLDELPQQLARAHLALSVLSNVQAKGTEGIRHARAALDLAAPGSPEAEFAAFVEVGAVGPSRRWDRRTPAAPGPLPRSVGRRAHRHEPHLGEGNAESLRRPRDRIAAVVATVRGCTPA
;
A
#
# COMPACT_ATOMS: atom_id res chain seq x y z
N MET A 1 -17.14 -32.55 8.45
CA MET A 1 -16.38 -32.13 7.26
C MET A 1 -15.47 -31.01 7.74
N GLU A 2 -14.25 -31.37 8.18
CA GLU A 2 -13.27 -30.35 8.56
C GLU A 2 -13.05 -29.43 7.37
N PRO A 3 -13.11 -28.09 7.54
CA PRO A 3 -12.82 -27.18 6.45
C PRO A 3 -11.38 -27.48 6.01
N SER A 4 -11.21 -27.88 4.75
CA SER A 4 -9.92 -28.06 4.06
C SER A 4 -8.88 -27.13 4.68
N ALA A 5 -7.81 -27.68 5.25
CA ALA A 5 -6.74 -26.92 5.90
C ALA A 5 -6.16 -25.94 4.87
N ARG A 6 -6.69 -24.72 4.85
CA ARG A 6 -6.29 -23.67 3.92
C ARG A 6 -4.83 -23.33 4.23
N LYS A 7 -4.01 -23.28 3.17
CA LYS A 7 -2.57 -23.06 3.27
C LYS A 7 -2.30 -21.78 4.08
N VAL A 8 -1.43 -21.89 5.08
CA VAL A 8 -0.89 -20.71 5.78
C VAL A 8 0.28 -20.17 4.97
N VAL A 9 0.34 -18.85 4.84
CA VAL A 9 1.30 -18.11 4.00
C VAL A 9 1.97 -17.05 4.85
N GLY A 10 3.27 -16.82 4.64
CA GLY A 10 4.05 -15.79 5.33
C GLY A 10 4.29 -16.12 6.81
N ARG A 11 4.33 -17.42 7.13
CA ARG A 11 4.54 -17.96 8.48
C ARG A 11 5.48 -19.16 8.51
N GLU A 12 6.28 -19.32 7.46
CA GLU A 12 7.14 -20.48 7.25
C GLU A 12 8.20 -20.59 8.35
N ASP A 13 8.75 -19.46 8.78
CA ASP A 13 9.77 -19.40 9.84
C ASP A 13 9.15 -19.74 11.21
N GLU A 14 8.00 -19.17 11.54
CA GLU A 14 7.29 -19.45 12.79
C GLU A 14 6.85 -20.92 12.86
N LEU A 15 6.34 -21.48 11.75
CA LEU A 15 6.02 -22.91 11.66
C LEU A 15 7.28 -23.78 11.80
N ALA A 16 8.42 -23.37 11.24
CA ALA A 16 9.68 -24.09 11.41
C ALA A 16 10.14 -24.09 12.87
N HIS A 17 9.95 -22.98 13.60
CA HIS A 17 10.21 -22.92 15.03
C HIS A 17 9.31 -23.86 15.83
N VAL A 18 8.00 -23.87 15.57
CA VAL A 18 7.07 -24.78 16.26
C VAL A 18 7.42 -26.24 15.96
N ARG A 19 7.73 -26.58 14.70
CA ARG A 19 8.19 -27.92 14.30
C ARG A 19 9.48 -28.33 15.00
N HIS A 20 10.43 -27.41 15.16
CA HIS A 20 11.64 -27.68 15.91
C HIS A 20 11.33 -28.02 17.37
N CYS A 21 10.44 -27.26 18.01
CA CYS A 21 10.01 -27.51 19.39
C CYS A 21 9.29 -28.85 19.53
N ALA A 22 8.40 -29.19 18.58
CA ALA A 22 7.73 -30.48 18.57
C ALA A 22 8.72 -31.65 18.52
N ARG A 23 9.77 -31.56 17.69
CA ARG A 23 10.84 -32.58 17.65
C ARG A 23 11.61 -32.67 18.97
N GLN A 24 11.94 -31.54 19.59
CA GLN A 24 12.61 -31.54 20.91
C GLN A 24 11.77 -32.23 21.97
N VAL A 25 10.45 -32.04 21.92
CA VAL A 25 9.49 -32.66 22.84
C VAL A 25 9.40 -34.17 22.64
N VAL A 26 9.50 -34.66 21.41
CA VAL A 26 9.63 -36.11 21.13
C VAL A 26 10.89 -36.68 21.79
N ASP A 27 11.98 -35.91 21.79
CA ASP A 27 13.27 -36.25 22.45
C ASP A 27 13.30 -35.94 23.97
N ALA A 28 12.13 -35.85 24.61
CA ALA A 28 11.98 -35.64 26.06
C ALA A 28 12.59 -34.33 26.58
N ARG A 29 12.49 -33.26 25.76
CA ARG A 29 12.81 -31.89 26.17
C ARG A 29 11.55 -31.04 26.09
N PRO A 30 10.95 -30.67 27.23
CA PRO A 30 9.71 -29.91 27.21
C PRO A 30 9.93 -28.52 26.61
N CYS A 31 8.91 -27.98 25.96
CA CYS A 31 8.99 -26.65 25.36
C CYS A 31 7.71 -25.84 25.58
N VAL A 32 7.87 -24.56 25.90
CA VAL A 32 6.79 -23.57 26.04
C VAL A 32 7.00 -22.48 25.02
N VAL A 33 6.11 -22.41 24.03
CA VAL A 33 6.12 -21.42 22.95
C VAL A 33 5.04 -20.38 23.23
N LEU A 34 5.47 -19.17 23.58
CA LEU A 34 4.63 -17.99 23.68
C LEU A 34 4.56 -17.32 22.31
N ILE A 35 3.35 -17.20 21.76
CA ILE A 35 3.05 -16.63 20.45
C ILE A 35 2.32 -15.30 20.67
N GLU A 36 3.04 -14.21 20.49
CA GLU A 36 2.55 -12.85 20.69
C GLU A 36 2.21 -12.18 19.36
N GLY A 37 1.12 -11.41 19.32
CA GLY A 37 0.75 -10.62 18.15
C GLY A 37 -0.63 -9.98 18.30
N ASP A 38 -0.90 -8.93 17.54
CA ASP A 38 -2.16 -8.19 17.64
C ASP A 38 -3.39 -9.04 17.25
N ALA A 39 -4.59 -8.50 17.53
CA ALA A 39 -5.84 -9.08 17.10
C ALA A 39 -5.88 -9.20 15.56
N GLY A 40 -6.30 -10.36 15.05
CA GLY A 40 -6.45 -10.58 13.61
C GLY A 40 -5.15 -10.77 12.80
N VAL A 41 -3.97 -10.82 13.44
CA VAL A 41 -2.68 -11.03 12.76
C VAL A 41 -2.45 -12.47 12.29
N GLY A 42 -3.24 -13.42 12.81
CA GLY A 42 -3.23 -14.82 12.37
C GLY A 42 -2.69 -15.84 13.39
N LYS A 43 -2.55 -15.50 14.68
CA LYS A 43 -2.07 -16.42 15.74
C LYS A 43 -2.78 -17.79 15.74
N SER A 44 -4.11 -17.81 15.81
CA SER A 44 -4.90 -19.06 15.79
C SER A 44 -4.74 -19.84 14.48
N SER A 45 -4.48 -19.15 13.37
CA SER A 45 -4.21 -19.83 12.09
C SER A 45 -2.83 -20.48 12.08
N LEU A 46 -1.82 -19.86 12.70
CA LEU A 46 -0.50 -20.47 12.91
C LEU A 46 -0.63 -21.74 13.77
N VAL A 47 -1.31 -21.64 14.92
CA VAL A 47 -1.53 -22.78 15.83
C VAL A 47 -2.25 -23.93 15.11
N ARG A 48 -3.28 -23.62 14.32
CA ARG A 48 -4.00 -24.63 13.53
C ARG A 48 -3.09 -25.30 12.50
N ALA A 49 -2.26 -24.54 11.78
CA ALA A 49 -1.33 -25.10 10.79
C ALA A 49 -0.21 -25.92 11.44
N ALA A 50 0.23 -25.55 12.63
CA ALA A 50 1.17 -26.35 13.41
C ALA A 50 0.59 -27.73 13.79
N GLY A 51 -0.73 -27.94 13.72
CA GLY A 51 -1.35 -29.25 13.98
C GLY A 51 -0.78 -30.39 13.14
N ALA A 52 -0.30 -30.13 11.92
CA ALA A 52 0.38 -31.14 11.10
C ALA A 52 1.72 -31.61 11.72
N ASP A 53 2.39 -30.74 12.47
CA ASP A 53 3.63 -31.03 13.20
C ASP A 53 3.36 -31.70 14.56
N LEU A 54 2.09 -31.76 14.99
CA LEU A 54 1.63 -32.39 16.24
C LEU A 54 1.00 -33.77 16.00
N LEU A 55 1.16 -34.36 14.82
CA LEU A 55 0.72 -35.73 14.56
C LEU A 55 1.42 -36.69 15.54
N GLY A 56 0.62 -37.47 16.28
CA GLY A 56 1.10 -38.38 17.32
C GLY A 56 1.16 -37.75 18.72
N PHE A 57 0.79 -36.48 18.88
CA PHE A 57 0.63 -35.86 20.19
C PHE A 57 -0.79 -36.06 20.72
N THR A 58 -0.92 -36.25 22.02
CA THR A 58 -2.20 -36.04 22.72
C THR A 58 -2.40 -34.54 22.89
N VAL A 59 -3.42 -33.98 22.24
CA VAL A 59 -3.68 -32.53 22.24
C VAL A 59 -4.73 -32.17 23.30
N LEU A 60 -4.34 -31.33 24.27
CA LEU A 60 -5.23 -30.66 25.21
C LEU A 60 -5.36 -29.19 24.77
N ARG A 61 -6.58 -28.67 24.71
CA ARG A 61 -6.83 -27.31 24.23
C ARG A 61 -7.75 -26.58 25.20
N ALA A 62 -7.43 -25.33 25.46
CA ALA A 62 -8.29 -24.40 26.20
C ALA A 62 -8.25 -23.02 25.53
N ASP A 63 -9.40 -22.37 25.46
CA ASP A 63 -9.56 -21.05 24.86
C ASP A 63 -10.02 -20.09 25.98
N ALA A 64 -9.28 -19.00 26.19
CA ALA A 64 -9.65 -17.99 27.17
C ALA A 64 -10.82 -17.13 26.66
N ASP A 65 -11.67 -16.68 27.57
CA ASP A 65 -12.89 -15.95 27.24
C ASP A 65 -12.94 -14.64 28.04
N GLU A 66 -13.10 -13.53 27.34
CA GLU A 66 -13.22 -12.18 27.91
C GLU A 66 -14.34 -12.11 28.97
N LEU A 67 -15.43 -12.85 28.77
CA LEU A 67 -16.57 -12.88 29.68
C LEU A 67 -16.34 -13.75 30.93
N ALA A 68 -15.33 -14.61 30.91
CA ALA A 68 -15.03 -15.55 32.00
C ALA A 68 -13.80 -15.14 32.83
N THR A 69 -13.26 -13.94 32.62
CA THR A 69 -12.09 -13.40 33.34
C THR A 69 -12.24 -13.41 34.87
N GLU A 70 -13.47 -13.24 35.38
CA GLU A 70 -13.78 -13.31 36.82
C GLU A 70 -14.19 -14.71 37.31
N THR A 71 -14.36 -15.67 36.39
CA THR A 71 -14.73 -17.04 36.73
C THR A 71 -13.47 -17.85 37.05
N SER A 72 -13.18 -17.98 38.34
CA SER A 72 -12.01 -18.70 38.84
C SER A 72 -11.89 -20.11 38.24
N MET A 73 -10.71 -20.44 37.71
CA MET A 73 -10.35 -21.76 37.16
C MET A 73 -11.11 -22.15 35.89
N TRP A 74 -11.79 -21.21 35.23
CA TRP A 74 -12.58 -21.48 34.02
C TRP A 74 -11.70 -22.03 32.89
N LEU A 75 -10.61 -21.33 32.55
CA LEU A 75 -9.71 -21.76 31.48
C LEU A 75 -9.09 -23.13 31.80
N LEU A 76 -8.63 -23.34 33.04
CA LEU A 76 -8.02 -24.60 33.43
C LEU A 76 -9.01 -25.77 33.30
N SER A 77 -10.27 -25.58 33.68
CA SER A 77 -11.31 -26.63 33.64
C SER A 77 -11.53 -27.24 32.25
N GLN A 78 -11.14 -26.54 31.18
CA GLN A 78 -11.23 -27.06 29.81
C GLN A 78 -10.17 -28.13 29.50
N LEU A 79 -9.06 -28.17 30.25
CA LEU A 79 -7.96 -29.12 30.03
C LEU A 79 -8.19 -30.48 30.70
N GLY A 80 -9.12 -30.57 31.65
CA GLY A 80 -9.38 -31.78 32.43
C GLY A 80 -10.25 -31.53 33.65
N ALA A 81 -10.47 -32.60 34.43
CA ALA A 81 -11.15 -32.52 35.72
C ALA A 81 -10.14 -32.24 36.84
N PHE A 82 -10.39 -31.20 37.62
CA PHE A 82 -9.54 -30.77 38.74
C PHE A 82 -10.36 -30.77 40.03
N THR A 83 -9.78 -31.28 41.11
CA THR A 83 -10.42 -31.35 42.43
C THR A 83 -9.98 -30.24 43.36
N ALA A 84 -8.81 -29.65 43.10
CA ALA A 84 -8.29 -28.54 43.86
C ALA A 84 -9.14 -27.26 43.71
N ASP A 85 -9.43 -26.63 44.85
CA ASP A 85 -10.12 -25.34 44.95
C ASP A 85 -9.18 -24.14 44.84
N LYS A 86 -7.86 -24.38 44.85
CA LYS A 86 -6.82 -23.35 44.81
C LYS A 86 -5.91 -23.50 43.59
N PRO A 87 -5.43 -22.39 43.00
CA PRO A 87 -4.60 -22.40 41.80
C PRO A 87 -3.33 -23.25 41.89
N PHE A 88 -2.61 -23.15 43.02
CA PHE A 88 -1.32 -23.83 43.16
C PHE A 88 -1.47 -25.36 43.21
N PRO A 89 -2.31 -25.96 44.08
CA PRO A 89 -2.58 -27.40 44.02
C PRO A 89 -3.15 -27.85 42.68
N ALA A 90 -4.02 -27.07 42.04
CA ALA A 90 -4.55 -27.41 40.72
C ALA A 90 -3.46 -27.43 39.63
N GLY A 91 -2.44 -26.58 39.73
CA GLY A 91 -1.25 -26.67 38.87
C GLY A 91 -0.45 -27.96 39.07
N HIS A 92 -0.44 -28.52 40.28
CA HIS A 92 0.14 -29.84 40.53
C HIS A 92 -0.72 -30.97 39.95
N GLU A 93 -2.05 -30.89 40.07
CA GLU A 93 -2.99 -31.82 39.41
C GLU A 93 -2.81 -31.79 37.89
N LEU A 94 -2.62 -30.60 37.29
CA LEU A 94 -2.31 -30.47 35.86
C LEU A 94 -0.99 -31.16 35.51
N LEU A 95 0.07 -30.96 36.31
CA LEU A 95 1.35 -31.64 36.07
C LEU A 95 1.21 -33.17 36.15
N GLN A 96 0.40 -33.68 37.08
CA GLN A 96 0.10 -35.10 37.17
C GLN A 96 -0.67 -35.59 35.94
N LEU A 97 -1.72 -34.89 35.52
CA LEU A 97 -2.48 -35.19 34.31
C LEU A 97 -1.56 -35.25 33.07
N LEU A 98 -0.64 -34.29 32.92
CA LEU A 98 0.33 -34.29 31.84
C LEU A 98 1.26 -35.50 31.94
N SER A 99 1.74 -35.85 33.14
CA SER A 99 2.60 -37.01 33.35
C SER A 99 1.91 -38.34 32.97
N GLU A 100 0.64 -38.48 33.31
CA GLU A 100 -0.17 -39.65 32.94
C GLU A 100 -0.33 -39.77 31.43
N ARG A 101 -0.70 -38.67 30.75
CA ARG A 101 -0.89 -38.64 29.29
C ARG A 101 0.41 -38.85 28.51
N GLN A 102 1.53 -38.45 29.09
CA GLN A 102 2.84 -38.65 28.49
C GLN A 102 3.23 -40.13 28.39
N SER A 103 2.56 -41.04 29.09
CA SER A 103 2.80 -42.49 28.95
C SER A 103 2.37 -43.05 27.59
N GLU A 104 1.41 -42.40 26.92
CA GLU A 104 0.86 -42.81 25.62
C GLU A 104 1.60 -42.16 24.43
N GLY A 105 2.34 -41.08 24.67
CA GLY A 105 3.03 -40.31 23.65
C GLY A 105 3.37 -38.89 24.13
N PRO A 106 3.92 -38.02 23.28
CA PRO A 106 4.10 -36.60 23.63
C PRO A 106 2.74 -35.90 23.79
N VAL A 107 2.69 -34.85 24.61
CA VAL A 107 1.46 -34.07 24.89
C VAL A 107 1.63 -32.65 24.39
N ALA A 108 0.63 -32.13 23.68
CA ALA A 108 0.56 -30.72 23.28
C ALA A 108 -0.54 -30.02 24.06
N VAL A 109 -0.23 -28.93 24.75
CA VAL A 109 -1.19 -28.07 25.44
C VAL A 109 -1.32 -26.76 24.67
N ILE A 110 -2.50 -26.49 24.12
CA ILE A 110 -2.78 -25.28 23.36
C ILE A 110 -3.64 -24.36 24.21
N ILE A 111 -3.13 -23.17 24.52
CA ILE A 111 -3.86 -22.12 25.24
C ILE A 111 -4.05 -20.94 24.28
N GLU A 112 -5.28 -20.66 23.88
CA GLU A 112 -5.56 -19.48 23.06
C GLU A 112 -5.95 -18.25 23.89
N ASP A 113 -5.46 -17.10 23.44
CA ASP A 113 -5.80 -15.78 23.95
C ASP A 113 -5.58 -15.60 25.47
N LEU A 114 -4.44 -16.08 26.00
CA LEU A 114 -4.08 -16.05 27.43
C LEU A 114 -4.36 -14.71 28.16
N HIS A 115 -4.23 -13.57 27.47
CA HIS A 115 -4.59 -12.25 28.02
C HIS A 115 -6.04 -12.08 28.52
N TRP A 116 -6.95 -12.98 28.15
CA TRP A 116 -8.33 -13.03 28.64
C TRP A 116 -8.53 -14.12 29.70
N SER A 117 -7.47 -14.74 30.20
CA SER A 117 -7.58 -15.79 31.21
C SER A 117 -7.95 -15.23 32.58
N ASP A 118 -8.65 -16.03 33.38
CA ASP A 118 -8.79 -15.77 34.81
C ASP A 118 -7.45 -15.96 35.54
N THR A 119 -7.20 -15.12 36.55
CA THR A 119 -5.93 -15.12 37.31
C THR A 119 -5.62 -16.47 37.96
N ALA A 120 -6.65 -17.21 38.37
CA ALA A 120 -6.50 -18.50 39.04
C ALA A 120 -5.97 -19.57 38.08
N SER A 121 -6.54 -19.67 36.87
CA SER A 121 -6.01 -20.52 35.80
C SER A 121 -4.59 -20.13 35.40
N GLU A 122 -4.30 -18.83 35.29
CA GLU A 122 -2.95 -18.35 34.99
C GLU A 122 -1.91 -18.88 35.99
N VAL A 123 -2.20 -18.76 37.30
CA VAL A 123 -1.31 -19.25 38.36
C VAL A 123 -1.16 -20.77 38.32
N ALA A 124 -2.23 -21.52 38.04
CA ALA A 124 -2.19 -22.98 37.93
C ALA A 124 -1.34 -23.44 36.73
N LEU A 125 -1.55 -22.85 35.55
CA LEU A 125 -0.79 -23.13 34.34
C LEU A 125 0.70 -22.81 34.53
N LEU A 126 1.03 -21.64 35.09
CA LEU A 126 2.41 -21.28 35.43
C LEU A 126 3.04 -22.25 36.42
N THR A 127 2.26 -22.72 37.41
CA THR A 127 2.72 -23.68 38.41
C THR A 127 3.13 -25.00 37.75
N ALA A 128 2.33 -25.50 36.81
CA ALA A 128 2.62 -26.70 36.04
C ALA A 128 3.82 -26.51 35.10
N PHE A 129 3.77 -25.53 34.20
CA PHE A 129 4.78 -25.39 33.14
C PHE A 129 6.17 -25.03 33.65
N ARG A 130 6.28 -24.30 34.77
CA ARG A 130 7.59 -24.03 35.41
C ARG A 130 8.23 -25.26 36.03
N ARG A 131 7.46 -26.31 36.29
CA ARG A 131 7.89 -27.56 36.92
C ARG A 131 8.15 -28.69 35.94
N LEU A 132 7.89 -28.45 34.64
CA LEU A 132 8.34 -29.36 33.60
C LEU A 132 9.87 -29.53 33.67
N SER A 133 10.31 -30.76 33.72
CA SER A 133 11.68 -31.18 33.91
C SER A 133 12.26 -31.80 32.63
N PRO A 134 13.59 -31.82 32.46
CA PRO A 134 14.21 -32.64 31.43
C PRO A 134 13.74 -34.10 31.59
N GLY A 135 13.22 -34.69 30.52
CA GLY A 135 12.50 -35.97 30.57
C GLY A 135 11.01 -35.87 30.21
N ASP A 136 10.41 -34.69 30.39
CA ASP A 136 9.04 -34.43 29.97
C ASP A 136 8.94 -34.22 28.46
N ARG A 137 7.94 -34.87 27.87
CA ARG A 137 7.46 -34.75 26.49
C ARG A 137 6.20 -33.86 26.41
N VAL A 138 6.29 -32.63 26.92
CA VAL A 138 5.20 -31.63 26.83
C VAL A 138 5.58 -30.44 25.95
N LEU A 139 4.73 -30.11 24.99
CA LEU A 139 4.76 -28.87 24.21
C LEU A 139 3.60 -27.97 24.63
N ALA A 140 3.85 -26.76 25.11
CA ALA A 140 2.81 -25.75 25.33
C ALA A 140 2.85 -24.69 24.21
N LEU A 141 1.75 -24.48 23.50
CA LEU A 141 1.57 -23.39 22.53
C LEU A 141 0.58 -22.39 23.10
N ILE A 142 1.03 -21.18 23.39
CA ILE A 142 0.25 -20.19 24.13
C ILE A 142 0.15 -18.93 23.29
N THR A 143 -1.05 -18.48 22.93
CA THR A 143 -1.23 -17.23 22.18
C THR A 143 -1.62 -16.08 23.09
N THR A 144 -1.14 -14.88 22.78
CA THR A 144 -1.47 -13.67 23.54
C THR A 144 -1.36 -12.39 22.68
N ARG A 145 -1.84 -11.27 23.20
CA ARG A 145 -1.63 -9.93 22.61
C ARG A 145 -0.47 -9.22 23.31
N PRO A 146 0.25 -8.30 22.63
CA PRO A 146 1.38 -7.57 23.21
C PRO A 146 1.05 -6.84 24.52
N ALA A 147 -0.10 -6.15 24.55
CA ALA A 147 -0.59 -5.44 25.73
C ALA A 147 -1.23 -6.36 26.80
N GLY A 148 -1.42 -7.63 26.49
CA GLY A 148 -2.16 -8.57 27.32
C GLY A 148 -1.34 -9.21 28.44
N ILE A 149 -0.01 -9.07 28.41
CA ILE A 149 0.90 -9.62 29.42
C ILE A 149 1.95 -8.56 29.79
N PRO A 150 2.05 -8.16 31.08
CA PRO A 150 3.06 -7.22 31.56
C PRO A 150 4.49 -7.62 31.18
N ALA A 151 5.37 -6.62 30.98
CA ALA A 151 6.76 -6.85 30.58
C ALA A 151 7.56 -7.71 31.58
N ASP A 152 7.22 -7.63 32.85
CA ASP A 152 7.83 -8.35 33.97
C ASP A 152 7.05 -9.61 34.38
N SER A 153 6.12 -10.08 33.53
CA SER A 153 5.29 -11.24 33.86
C SER A 153 6.08 -12.54 33.98
N ALA A 154 5.49 -13.47 34.71
CA ALA A 154 5.96 -14.83 34.83
C ALA A 154 6.04 -15.58 33.48
N TRP A 155 5.12 -15.28 32.56
CA TRP A 155 5.05 -15.87 31.23
C TRP A 155 6.15 -15.38 30.30
N ARG A 156 6.49 -14.09 30.33
CA ARG A 156 7.60 -13.56 29.53
C ARG A 156 8.92 -14.18 29.97
N ARG A 157 9.14 -14.35 31.27
CA ARG A 157 10.30 -15.08 31.80
C ARG A 157 10.33 -16.53 31.32
N LEU A 158 9.19 -17.21 31.30
CA LEU A 158 9.10 -18.60 30.85
C LEU A 158 9.34 -18.73 29.33
N GLY A 159 8.80 -17.83 28.52
CA GLY A 159 9.03 -17.80 27.06
C GLY A 159 10.45 -17.39 26.66
N ALA A 160 11.17 -16.67 27.54
CA ALA A 160 12.57 -16.28 27.34
C ALA A 160 13.59 -17.28 27.93
N ASP A 161 13.13 -18.35 28.59
CA ASP A 161 13.99 -19.40 29.13
C ASP A 161 14.75 -20.09 27.98
N PRO A 162 16.09 -20.12 27.99
CA PRO A 162 16.88 -20.64 26.87
C PRO A 162 16.68 -22.15 26.64
N ASP A 163 16.42 -22.90 27.72
CA ASP A 163 16.39 -24.36 27.69
C ASP A 163 15.03 -24.88 27.22
N ARG A 164 13.95 -24.20 27.61
CA ARG A 164 12.57 -24.67 27.36
C ARG A 164 11.61 -23.60 26.82
N GLY A 165 11.97 -22.33 26.83
CA GLY A 165 11.13 -21.22 26.38
C GLY A 165 11.39 -20.81 24.93
N ARG A 166 10.34 -20.48 24.19
CA ARG A 166 10.43 -19.74 22.92
C ARG A 166 9.40 -18.62 22.91
N HIS A 167 9.80 -17.44 22.46
CA HIS A 167 8.91 -16.30 22.26
C HIS A 167 8.88 -15.94 20.77
N LEU A 168 7.73 -16.12 20.14
CA LEU A 168 7.49 -15.81 18.73
C LEU A 168 6.59 -14.58 18.64
N ILE A 169 7.07 -13.54 17.96
CA ILE A 169 6.30 -12.32 17.69
C ILE A 169 5.81 -12.38 16.25
N ILE A 170 4.49 -12.42 16.07
CA ILE A 170 3.86 -12.45 14.75
C ILE A 170 3.49 -11.04 14.32
N GLY A 171 4.08 -10.59 13.21
CA GLY A 171 3.80 -9.30 12.58
C GLY A 171 2.76 -9.38 11.47
N ASP A 172 2.41 -8.22 10.93
CA ASP A 172 1.55 -8.10 9.75
C ASP A 172 2.16 -8.77 8.50
N LEU A 173 1.30 -9.10 7.54
CA LEU A 173 1.71 -9.71 6.29
C LEU A 173 2.42 -8.69 5.41
N THR A 174 3.44 -9.13 4.68
CA THR A 174 4.08 -8.30 3.64
C THR A 174 3.23 -8.23 2.38
N GLU A 175 3.54 -7.32 1.46
CA GLU A 175 2.91 -7.26 0.13
C GLU A 175 3.02 -8.58 -0.65
N ARG A 176 4.13 -9.31 -0.46
CA ARG A 176 4.34 -10.63 -1.08
C ARG A 176 3.43 -11.69 -0.47
N ASP A 177 3.27 -11.68 0.85
CA ASP A 177 2.38 -12.60 1.55
C ASP A 177 0.92 -12.34 1.16
N VAL A 178 0.52 -11.08 1.01
CA VAL A 178 -0.82 -10.72 0.51
C VAL A 178 -1.07 -11.30 -0.89
N ALA A 179 -0.09 -11.19 -1.80
CA ALA A 179 -0.21 -11.79 -3.13
C ALA A 179 -0.30 -13.31 -3.06
N ALA A 180 0.52 -13.96 -2.22
CA ALA A 180 0.54 -15.41 -2.08
C ALA A 180 -0.71 -15.97 -1.38
N ILE A 181 -1.31 -15.24 -0.42
CA ILE A 181 -2.62 -15.58 0.14
C ILE A 181 -3.70 -15.51 -0.94
N ALA A 182 -3.71 -14.43 -1.72
CA ALA A 182 -4.68 -14.30 -2.81
C ALA A 182 -4.55 -15.44 -3.81
N GLU A 183 -3.33 -15.80 -4.20
CA GLU A 183 -3.06 -16.93 -5.10
C GLU A 183 -3.53 -18.26 -4.50
N SER A 184 -3.35 -18.47 -3.18
CA SER A 184 -3.86 -19.66 -2.49
C SER A 184 -5.39 -19.79 -2.51
N ASP A 185 -6.10 -18.66 -2.62
CA ASP A 185 -7.55 -18.59 -2.74
C ASP A 185 -8.00 -18.55 -4.23
N GLY A 186 -7.07 -18.77 -5.18
CA GLY A 186 -7.32 -18.81 -6.62
C GLY A 186 -7.42 -17.43 -7.28
N ILE A 187 -6.99 -16.37 -6.59
CA ILE A 187 -7.07 -14.98 -7.05
C ILE A 187 -5.68 -14.50 -7.47
N VAL A 188 -5.51 -14.19 -8.75
CA VAL A 188 -4.27 -13.57 -9.25
C VAL A 188 -4.35 -12.06 -9.04
N LEU A 189 -3.50 -11.52 -8.18
CA LEU A 189 -3.33 -10.08 -7.98
C LEU A 189 -2.10 -9.58 -8.74
N GLY A 190 -2.26 -8.51 -9.51
CA GLY A 190 -1.11 -7.77 -10.02
C GLY A 190 -0.31 -7.11 -8.88
N PRO A 191 0.99 -6.80 -9.07
CA PRO A 191 1.83 -6.21 -8.01
C PRO A 191 1.26 -4.92 -7.40
N THR A 192 0.65 -4.06 -8.23
CA THR A 192 0.01 -2.83 -7.77
C THR A 192 -1.25 -3.10 -6.94
N ALA A 193 -2.03 -4.14 -7.30
CA ALA A 193 -3.23 -4.51 -6.56
C ALA A 193 -2.87 -5.11 -5.18
N ALA A 194 -1.86 -5.98 -5.12
CA ALA A 194 -1.35 -6.52 -3.86
C ALA A 194 -0.80 -5.43 -2.93
N ALA A 195 0.03 -4.51 -3.45
CA ALA A 195 0.54 -3.38 -2.69
C ALA A 195 -0.57 -2.44 -2.19
N ARG A 196 -1.61 -2.20 -3.01
CA ARG A 196 -2.77 -1.42 -2.60
C ARG A 196 -3.55 -2.12 -1.49
N LEU A 197 -3.85 -3.41 -1.64
CA LEU A 197 -4.59 -4.17 -0.64
C LEU A 197 -3.81 -4.23 0.69
N HIS A 198 -2.50 -4.45 0.63
CA HIS A 198 -1.61 -4.39 1.78
C HIS A 198 -1.68 -3.03 2.47
N ARG A 199 -1.47 -1.92 1.74
CA ARG A 199 -1.53 -0.56 2.30
C ARG A 199 -2.89 -0.25 2.93
N HIS A 200 -3.97 -0.67 2.28
CA HIS A 200 -5.34 -0.45 2.73
C HIS A 200 -5.65 -1.19 4.05
N THR A 201 -5.11 -2.40 4.20
CA THR A 201 -5.37 -3.28 5.35
C THR A 201 -4.30 -3.20 6.44
N GLY A 202 -3.18 -2.51 6.16
CA GLY A 202 -1.98 -2.55 6.99
C GLY A 202 -1.30 -3.92 7.01
N GLY A 203 -1.57 -4.80 6.03
CA GLY A 203 -1.13 -6.19 6.04
C GLY A 203 -1.83 -7.07 7.09
N ARG A 204 -2.87 -6.56 7.77
CA ARG A 204 -3.56 -7.32 8.81
C ARG A 204 -4.29 -8.51 8.20
N ALA A 205 -3.84 -9.73 8.54
CA ALA A 205 -4.29 -10.96 7.90
C ALA A 205 -5.83 -11.12 7.88
N LEU A 206 -6.51 -10.75 8.97
CA LEU A 206 -7.97 -10.75 9.04
C LEU A 206 -8.60 -9.88 7.92
N HIS A 207 -8.18 -8.61 7.80
CA HIS A 207 -8.76 -7.68 6.83
C HIS A 207 -8.42 -8.06 5.39
N VAL A 208 -7.18 -8.50 5.14
CA VAL A 208 -6.75 -9.01 3.83
C VAL A 208 -7.68 -10.14 3.38
N ARG A 209 -7.86 -11.16 4.24
CA ARG A 209 -8.70 -12.31 3.91
C ARG A 209 -10.16 -11.96 3.74
N THR A 210 -10.70 -11.07 4.59
CA THR A 210 -12.10 -10.66 4.47
C THR A 210 -12.33 -9.96 3.13
N LEU A 211 -11.45 -9.05 2.70
CA LEU A 211 -11.59 -8.39 1.40
C LEU A 211 -11.37 -9.33 0.21
N LEU A 212 -10.45 -10.29 0.30
CA LEU A 212 -10.30 -11.34 -0.71
C LEU A 212 -11.57 -12.21 -0.86
N THR A 213 -12.33 -12.36 0.22
CA THR A 213 -13.59 -13.11 0.22
C THR A 213 -14.78 -12.27 -0.26
N GLU A 214 -14.79 -10.98 0.08
CA GLU A 214 -15.92 -10.08 -0.21
C GLU A 214 -15.91 -9.47 -1.62
N LEU A 215 -14.72 -9.37 -2.24
CA LEU A 215 -14.53 -8.69 -3.52
C LEU A 215 -14.18 -9.67 -4.63
N SER A 216 -14.68 -9.38 -5.84
CA SER A 216 -14.30 -10.12 -7.04
C SER A 216 -12.85 -9.83 -7.45
N SER A 217 -12.23 -10.74 -8.21
CA SER A 217 -10.89 -10.53 -8.78
C SER A 217 -10.82 -9.26 -9.66
N ALA A 218 -11.93 -8.88 -10.31
CA ALA A 218 -12.01 -7.66 -11.11
C ALA A 218 -11.96 -6.40 -10.23
N GLU A 219 -12.70 -6.37 -9.12
CA GLU A 219 -12.68 -5.26 -8.16
C GLU A 219 -11.30 -5.12 -7.50
N LEU A 220 -10.72 -6.24 -7.07
CA LEU A 220 -9.38 -6.27 -6.44
C LEU A 220 -8.28 -5.78 -7.38
N ASN A 221 -8.37 -6.06 -8.68
CA ASN A 221 -7.41 -5.61 -9.70
C ASN A 221 -7.79 -4.27 -10.36
N SER A 222 -8.95 -3.69 -10.06
CA SER A 222 -9.35 -2.37 -10.57
C SER A 222 -8.45 -1.26 -10.02
N VAL A 223 -8.64 0.00 -10.44
CA VAL A 223 -7.98 1.18 -9.80
C VAL A 223 -8.86 1.88 -8.77
N ALA A 224 -10.08 1.37 -8.52
CA ALA A 224 -11.02 1.97 -7.58
C ALA A 224 -10.50 1.90 -6.12
N PRO A 225 -10.93 2.83 -5.24
CA PRO A 225 -10.72 2.70 -3.80
C PRO A 225 -11.32 1.39 -3.28
N LEU A 226 -10.64 0.76 -2.31
CA LEU A 226 -11.14 -0.44 -1.66
C LEU A 226 -12.07 -0.05 -0.50
N PRO A 227 -13.19 -0.77 -0.28
CA PRO A 227 -14.06 -0.54 0.86
C PRO A 227 -13.45 -1.10 2.15
N ALA A 228 -14.02 -0.75 3.30
CA ALA A 228 -13.77 -1.49 4.53
C ALA A 228 -14.47 -2.86 4.47
N PRO A 229 -13.93 -3.90 5.14
CA PRO A 229 -14.63 -5.17 5.30
C PRO A 229 -16.05 -4.97 5.85
N ARG A 230 -17.07 -5.65 5.30
CA ARG A 230 -18.48 -5.37 5.62
C ARG A 230 -18.79 -5.49 7.11
N SER A 231 -18.27 -6.53 7.78
CA SER A 231 -18.47 -6.73 9.22
C SER A 231 -17.81 -5.64 10.07
N LEU A 232 -16.64 -5.17 9.65
CA LEU A 232 -15.96 -4.04 10.28
C LEU A 232 -16.76 -2.76 10.06
N ALA A 233 -17.21 -2.51 8.82
CA ALA A 233 -18.00 -1.35 8.49
C ALA A 233 -19.28 -1.27 9.34
N GLN A 234 -20.03 -2.38 9.43
CA GLN A 234 -21.21 -2.47 10.30
C GLN A 234 -20.90 -2.16 11.76
N THR A 235 -19.81 -2.72 12.30
CA THR A 235 -19.40 -2.48 13.69
C THR A 235 -19.06 -1.01 13.93
N VAL A 236 -18.29 -0.40 13.03
CA VAL A 236 -17.89 1.01 13.13
C VAL A 236 -19.10 1.92 13.00
N THR A 237 -19.96 1.70 12.00
CA THR A 237 -21.18 2.48 11.79
C THR A 237 -22.12 2.39 12.99
N ASN A 238 -22.29 1.22 13.59
CA ASN A 238 -23.11 1.06 14.80
C ASN A 238 -22.54 1.85 15.99
N ARG A 239 -21.21 1.87 16.17
CA ARG A 239 -20.56 2.70 17.20
C ARG A 239 -20.76 4.20 16.94
N VAL A 240 -20.64 4.63 15.69
CA VAL A 240 -20.87 6.04 15.32
C VAL A 240 -22.33 6.45 15.58
N ARG A 241 -23.31 5.60 15.24
CA ARG A 241 -24.74 5.87 15.47
C ARG A 241 -25.14 5.84 16.94
N ALA A 242 -24.33 5.24 17.81
CA ALA A 242 -24.54 5.25 19.25
C ALA A 242 -24.04 6.54 19.92
N LEU A 243 -23.27 7.37 19.21
CA LEU A 243 -22.76 8.65 19.73
C LEU A 243 -23.85 9.73 19.75
N PRO A 244 -23.70 10.74 20.62
CA PRO A 244 -24.46 11.99 20.52
C PRO A 244 -24.29 12.64 19.13
N ASN A 245 -25.31 13.34 18.66
CA ASN A 245 -25.35 13.93 17.30
C ASN A 245 -24.13 14.81 16.96
N GLN A 246 -23.63 15.60 17.92
CA GLN A 246 -22.43 16.43 17.69
C GLN A 246 -21.16 15.58 17.55
N ALA A 247 -20.99 14.56 18.40
CA ALA A 247 -19.86 13.64 18.32
C ALA A 247 -19.91 12.80 17.03
N GLN A 248 -21.10 12.37 16.58
CA GLN A 248 -21.27 11.75 15.27
C GLN A 248 -20.80 12.70 14.14
N ALA A 249 -21.31 13.93 14.11
CA ALA A 249 -20.91 14.92 13.09
C ALA A 249 -19.39 15.19 13.11
N PHE A 250 -18.78 15.14 14.29
CA PHE A 250 -17.34 15.28 14.49
C PHE A 250 -16.53 14.12 13.87
N VAL A 251 -16.97 12.88 14.09
CA VAL A 251 -16.37 11.68 13.49
C VAL A 251 -16.52 11.68 11.96
N GLU A 252 -17.69 12.08 11.45
CA GLU A 252 -17.95 12.23 10.01
C GLU A 252 -17.05 13.31 9.38
N ALA A 253 -16.92 14.47 10.03
CA ALA A 253 -16.06 15.55 9.59
C ALA A 253 -14.59 15.10 9.53
N LEU A 254 -14.11 14.37 10.53
CA LEU A 254 -12.75 13.79 10.51
C LEU A 254 -12.56 12.81 9.35
N ALA A 255 -13.57 12.01 9.01
CA ALA A 255 -13.48 11.11 7.87
C ALA A 255 -13.33 11.87 6.54
N VAL A 256 -14.08 12.96 6.40
CA VAL A 256 -14.02 13.89 5.25
C VAL A 256 -12.67 14.61 5.17
N ALA A 257 -12.07 15.00 6.30
CA ALA A 257 -10.76 15.65 6.38
C ALA A 257 -9.56 14.74 6.05
N GLY A 258 -9.78 13.48 5.67
CA GLY A 258 -8.71 12.54 5.35
C GLY A 258 -8.29 11.64 6.53
N GLY A 259 -8.99 11.69 7.65
CA GLY A 259 -8.78 10.81 8.81
C GLY A 259 -7.80 11.32 9.86
N SER A 260 -7.22 12.50 9.64
CA SER A 260 -6.48 13.24 10.65
C SER A 260 -6.67 14.75 10.43
N ALA A 261 -7.04 15.47 11.48
CA ALA A 261 -7.26 16.92 11.43
C ALA A 261 -6.95 17.57 12.79
N GLY A 262 -6.75 18.88 12.79
CA GLY A 262 -6.68 19.67 14.02
C GLY A 262 -8.05 19.83 14.65
N LEU A 263 -8.10 19.95 15.98
CA LEU A 263 -9.34 20.13 16.73
C LEU A 263 -10.12 21.38 16.29
N ILE A 264 -9.41 22.46 15.93
CA ILE A 264 -10.00 23.72 15.45
C ILE A 264 -10.71 23.54 14.10
N ASP A 265 -10.09 22.83 13.16
CA ASP A 265 -10.65 22.60 11.83
C ASP A 265 -11.93 21.77 11.93
N LEU A 266 -11.94 20.74 12.79
CA LEU A 266 -13.11 19.91 13.05
C LEU A 266 -14.24 20.70 13.72
N GLY A 267 -13.90 21.51 14.74
CA GLY A 267 -14.86 22.39 15.40
C GLY A 267 -15.51 23.37 14.43
N THR A 268 -14.72 23.97 13.54
CA THR A 268 -15.21 24.90 12.52
C THR A 268 -16.10 24.21 11.48
N ALA A 269 -15.66 23.06 10.95
CA ALA A 269 -16.43 22.30 9.96
C ALA A 269 -17.76 21.74 10.51
N THR A 270 -17.86 21.58 11.83
CA THR A 270 -19.08 21.09 12.51
C THR A 270 -19.88 22.18 13.22
N ALA A 271 -19.46 23.44 13.13
CA ALA A 271 -20.03 24.57 13.87
C ALA A 271 -20.18 24.31 15.39
N SER A 272 -19.23 23.59 15.98
CA SER A 272 -19.23 23.29 17.42
C SER A 272 -18.72 24.48 18.23
N THR A 273 -19.47 24.86 19.27
CA THR A 273 -19.08 25.92 20.22
C THR A 273 -18.10 25.45 21.29
N ASP A 274 -18.02 24.13 21.54
CA ASP A 274 -17.07 23.51 22.45
C ASP A 274 -16.51 22.20 21.85
N PRO A 275 -15.53 22.30 20.93
CA PRO A 275 -14.93 21.13 20.28
C PRO A 275 -14.25 20.17 21.26
N SER A 276 -13.78 20.66 22.42
CA SER A 276 -13.10 19.83 23.42
C SER A 276 -14.07 18.88 24.13
N ALA A 277 -15.26 19.37 24.49
CA ALA A 277 -16.31 18.53 25.06
C ALA A 277 -16.78 17.46 24.06
N VAL A 278 -17.01 17.86 22.80
CA VAL A 278 -17.41 16.92 21.73
C VAL A 278 -16.33 15.86 21.47
N LEU A 279 -15.05 16.26 21.50
CA LEU A 279 -13.94 15.33 21.36
C LEU A 279 -13.93 14.29 22.48
N ALA A 280 -14.19 14.69 23.74
CA ALA A 280 -14.25 13.75 24.86
C ALA A 280 -15.30 12.66 24.63
N GLU A 281 -16.52 13.03 24.21
CA GLU A 281 -17.58 12.07 23.84
C GLU A 281 -17.17 11.19 22.66
N ALA A 282 -16.56 11.76 21.62
CA ALA A 282 -16.13 10.99 20.45
C ALA A 282 -15.01 9.99 20.78
N LEU A 283 -14.13 10.29 21.74
CA LEU A 283 -13.06 9.38 22.19
C LEU A 283 -13.61 8.15 22.91
N GLU A 284 -14.75 8.25 23.59
CA GLU A 284 -15.40 7.10 24.27
C GLU A 284 -15.81 5.99 23.29
N SER A 285 -16.00 6.31 22.00
CA SER A 285 -16.26 5.30 20.96
C SER A 285 -15.10 4.33 20.72
N GLY A 286 -13.88 4.68 21.13
CA GLY A 286 -12.65 3.96 20.80
C GLY A 286 -12.29 3.99 19.31
N LEU A 287 -12.99 4.78 18.48
CA LEU A 287 -12.70 4.92 17.04
C LEU A 287 -11.58 5.94 16.79
N LEU A 288 -11.48 6.94 17.66
CA LEU A 288 -10.57 8.07 17.54
C LEU A 288 -9.49 8.02 18.62
N GLU A 289 -8.36 8.64 18.33
CA GLU A 289 -7.35 8.98 19.32
C GLU A 289 -6.94 10.45 19.18
N HIS A 290 -6.64 11.05 20.32
CA HIS A 290 -6.13 12.42 20.41
C HIS A 290 -4.63 12.38 20.67
N LEU A 291 -3.87 13.20 19.94
CA LEU A 291 -2.43 13.36 20.10
C LEU A 291 -2.15 14.64 20.91
N PRO A 292 -2.14 14.58 22.25
CA PRO A 292 -2.15 15.77 23.11
C PRO A 292 -0.87 16.62 23.04
N ARG A 293 0.23 16.04 22.52
CA ARG A 293 1.52 16.74 22.34
C ARG A 293 1.67 17.39 20.97
N ASP A 294 0.69 17.21 20.08
CA ASP A 294 0.68 17.87 18.78
C ASP A 294 0.21 19.32 18.96
N PRO A 295 0.93 20.33 18.43
CA PRO A 295 0.59 21.75 18.57
C PRO A 295 -0.83 22.12 18.14
N ILE A 296 -1.45 21.33 17.25
CA ILE A 296 -2.81 21.59 16.76
C ILE A 296 -3.88 20.68 17.40
N HIS A 297 -3.55 20.00 18.50
CA HIS A 297 -4.45 19.04 19.16
C HIS A 297 -5.01 18.02 18.16
N ARG A 298 -4.11 17.38 17.42
CA ARG A 298 -4.46 16.52 16.31
C ARG A 298 -5.30 15.33 16.75
N VAL A 299 -6.39 15.11 16.05
CA VAL A 299 -7.28 13.95 16.21
C VAL A 299 -7.10 13.05 14.99
N ARG A 300 -7.10 11.74 15.17
CA ARG A 300 -7.05 10.77 14.07
C ARG A 300 -7.86 9.52 14.38
N PHE A 301 -8.22 8.76 13.34
CA PHE A 301 -8.74 7.41 13.55
C PHE A 301 -7.64 6.48 14.09
N VAL A 302 -8.01 5.62 15.02
CA VAL A 302 -7.12 4.57 15.56
C VAL A 302 -6.67 3.62 14.45
N HIS A 303 -7.58 3.30 13.51
CA HIS A 303 -7.29 2.43 12.38
C HIS A 303 -7.75 3.07 11.04
N PRO A 304 -6.93 3.04 9.97
CA PRO A 304 -7.29 3.64 8.68
C PRO A 304 -8.61 3.16 8.07
N LEU A 305 -8.95 1.88 8.25
CA LEU A 305 -10.24 1.33 7.78
C LEU A 305 -11.46 1.91 8.49
N TYR A 306 -11.34 2.45 9.70
CA TYR A 306 -12.47 3.10 10.38
C TYR A 306 -12.89 4.34 9.61
N ARG A 307 -11.92 5.13 9.12
CA ARG A 307 -12.20 6.24 8.21
C ARG A 307 -12.99 5.78 7.00
N VAL A 308 -12.55 4.70 6.35
CA VAL A 308 -13.19 4.20 5.12
C VAL A 308 -14.64 3.79 5.40
N ALA A 309 -14.85 3.02 6.47
CA ALA A 309 -16.18 2.64 6.92
C ALA A 309 -17.10 3.84 7.20
N VAL A 310 -16.62 4.82 7.96
CA VAL A 310 -17.39 6.04 8.24
C VAL A 310 -17.66 6.81 6.96
N TYR A 311 -16.62 7.12 6.18
CA TYR A 311 -16.73 7.92 4.97
C TYR A 311 -17.75 7.34 3.99
N ASP A 312 -17.71 6.02 3.78
CA ASP A 312 -18.63 5.31 2.89
C ASP A 312 -20.08 5.27 3.40
N ASP A 313 -20.32 5.33 4.72
CA ASP A 313 -21.68 5.43 5.31
C ASP A 313 -22.27 6.85 5.25
N ILE A 314 -21.43 7.90 5.16
CA ILE A 314 -21.92 9.29 5.06
C ILE A 314 -22.74 9.46 3.79
N SER A 315 -23.99 9.92 3.94
CA SER A 315 -24.86 10.22 2.81
C SER A 315 -24.23 11.23 1.84
N PRO A 316 -24.47 11.14 0.52
CA PRO A 316 -23.87 12.05 -0.45
C PRO A 316 -24.09 13.54 -0.15
N ALA A 317 -25.30 13.91 0.32
CA ALA A 317 -25.64 15.28 0.69
C ALA A 317 -24.82 15.77 1.89
N ARG A 318 -24.72 14.97 2.95
CA ARG A 318 -23.94 15.30 4.15
C ARG A 318 -22.44 15.37 3.85
N ARG A 319 -21.94 14.44 3.04
CA ARG A 319 -20.53 14.42 2.60
C ARG A 319 -20.18 15.70 1.84
N ARG A 320 -21.06 16.14 0.93
CA ARG A 320 -20.92 17.40 0.20
C ARG A 320 -20.91 18.60 1.15
N GLU A 321 -21.84 18.68 2.09
CA GLU A 321 -21.91 19.75 3.09
C GLU A 321 -20.59 19.87 3.87
N LEU A 322 -20.08 18.74 4.39
CA LEU A 322 -18.82 18.70 5.12
C LEU A 322 -17.62 19.11 4.25
N HIS A 323 -17.54 18.63 3.01
CA HIS A 323 -16.48 19.08 2.10
C HIS A 323 -16.56 20.60 1.85
N LEU A 324 -17.75 21.18 1.64
CA LEU A 324 -17.89 22.63 1.49
C LEU A 324 -17.51 23.40 2.75
N ALA A 325 -17.84 22.88 3.94
CA ALA A 325 -17.42 23.48 5.21
C ALA A 325 -15.89 23.53 5.34
N PHE A 326 -15.19 22.43 5.04
CA PHE A 326 -13.72 22.43 5.00
C PHE A 326 -13.13 23.31 3.90
N ALA A 327 -13.78 23.40 2.74
CA ALA A 327 -13.33 24.30 1.68
C ALA A 327 -13.39 25.78 2.11
N GLY A 328 -14.44 26.18 2.83
CA GLY A 328 -14.59 27.54 3.36
C GLY A 328 -13.62 27.88 4.49
N ALA A 329 -13.18 26.88 5.25
CA ALA A 329 -12.20 27.02 6.34
C ALA A 329 -10.75 26.70 5.93
N ALA A 330 -10.49 26.44 4.65
CA ALA A 330 -9.20 25.94 4.19
C ALA A 330 -8.08 26.97 4.39
N SER A 331 -6.96 26.52 4.97
CA SER A 331 -5.76 27.34 5.21
C SER A 331 -4.91 27.58 3.96
N SER A 332 -5.18 26.86 2.86
CA SER A 332 -4.50 27.05 1.57
C SER A 332 -5.44 26.81 0.39
N PRO A 333 -5.17 27.44 -0.78
CA PRO A 333 -5.95 27.20 -2.00
C PRO A 333 -5.99 25.72 -2.42
N ALA A 334 -4.89 24.98 -2.24
CA ALA A 334 -4.82 23.57 -2.61
C ALA A 334 -5.79 22.69 -1.79
N ILE A 335 -5.90 22.94 -0.47
CA ILE A 335 -6.85 22.27 0.42
C ILE A 335 -8.29 22.66 0.02
N GLY A 336 -8.55 23.94 -0.21
CA GLY A 336 -9.87 24.43 -0.64
C GLY A 336 -10.34 23.78 -1.94
N LEU A 337 -9.46 23.72 -2.95
CA LEU A 337 -9.73 23.06 -4.22
C LEU A 337 -9.98 21.55 -4.06
N HIS A 338 -9.18 20.85 -3.24
CA HIS A 338 -9.40 19.43 -2.97
C HIS A 338 -10.82 19.15 -2.47
N HIS A 339 -11.27 19.93 -1.47
CA HIS A 339 -12.61 19.79 -0.93
C HIS A 339 -13.71 20.23 -1.90
N ARG A 340 -13.52 21.30 -2.68
CA ARG A 340 -14.48 21.71 -3.72
C ARG A 340 -14.63 20.68 -4.84
N ILE A 341 -13.54 20.05 -5.28
CA ILE A 341 -13.56 18.94 -6.24
C ILE A 341 -14.35 17.74 -5.69
N ALA A 342 -14.17 17.42 -4.41
CA ALA A 342 -14.86 16.31 -3.76
C ALA A 342 -16.35 16.61 -3.50
N ALA A 343 -16.70 17.89 -3.28
CA ALA A 343 -18.07 18.35 -3.14
C ALA A 343 -18.83 18.43 -4.47
N ALA A 344 -18.14 18.61 -5.60
CA ALA A 344 -18.75 18.80 -6.92
C ALA A 344 -19.66 17.63 -7.32
N ASP A 345 -20.94 17.93 -7.54
CA ASP A 345 -22.02 16.99 -7.88
C ASP A 345 -22.70 17.31 -9.22
N ARG A 346 -22.22 18.35 -9.90
CA ARG A 346 -22.74 18.86 -11.17
C ARG A 346 -21.61 19.49 -11.97
N VAL A 347 -21.92 19.84 -13.23
CA VAL A 347 -21.02 20.63 -14.06
C VAL A 347 -20.83 22.01 -13.42
N ASP A 348 -19.57 22.43 -13.30
CA ASP A 348 -19.08 23.66 -12.70
C ASP A 348 -17.92 24.21 -13.56
N PRO A 349 -18.22 25.02 -14.60
CA PRO A 349 -17.21 25.57 -15.50
C PRO A 349 -16.24 26.53 -14.80
N GLU A 350 -16.69 27.23 -13.76
CA GLU A 350 -15.87 28.18 -13.00
C GLU A 350 -14.80 27.43 -12.20
N LEU A 351 -15.19 26.40 -11.46
CA LEU A 351 -14.23 25.54 -10.77
C LEU A 351 -13.30 24.82 -11.76
N ALA A 352 -13.80 24.38 -12.92
CA ALA A 352 -12.96 23.75 -13.94
C ALA A 352 -11.89 24.72 -14.49
N ALA A 353 -12.23 25.99 -14.71
CA ALA A 353 -11.27 27.01 -15.14
C ALA A 353 -10.24 27.34 -14.05
N GLU A 354 -10.68 27.41 -12.79
CA GLU A 354 -9.78 27.60 -11.65
C GLU A 354 -8.78 26.43 -11.51
N LEU A 355 -9.24 25.19 -11.75
CA LEU A 355 -8.38 24.01 -11.75
C LEU A 355 -7.40 23.99 -12.92
N ASP A 356 -7.78 24.49 -14.11
CA ASP A 356 -6.85 24.65 -15.23
C ASP A 356 -5.68 25.59 -14.82
N VAL A 357 -5.99 26.73 -14.20
CA VAL A 357 -4.97 27.68 -13.70
C VAL A 357 -4.14 27.06 -12.58
N ALA A 358 -4.76 26.35 -11.64
CA ALA A 358 -4.05 25.69 -10.54
C ALA A 358 -3.13 24.56 -11.03
N ALA A 359 -3.51 23.86 -12.11
CA ALA A 359 -2.68 22.83 -12.73
C ALA A 359 -1.38 23.42 -13.30
N ASP A 360 -1.44 24.61 -13.89
CA ASP A 360 -0.26 25.31 -14.40
C ASP A 360 0.61 25.88 -13.28
N ALA A 361 0.00 26.32 -12.18
CA ALA A 361 0.69 27.02 -11.09
C ALA A 361 1.39 26.11 -10.06
N THR A 362 0.94 24.85 -9.88
CA THR A 362 1.45 23.99 -8.80
C THR A 362 2.93 23.60 -8.98
N GLY A 363 3.39 23.38 -10.21
CA GLY A 363 4.73 22.83 -10.50
C GLY A 363 4.89 21.34 -10.17
N ASP A 364 3.94 20.73 -9.43
CA ASP A 364 3.88 19.29 -9.20
C ASP A 364 3.08 18.58 -10.30
N SER A 365 3.73 17.72 -11.08
CA SER A 365 3.11 17.03 -12.21
C SER A 365 1.96 16.09 -11.81
N ALA A 366 2.00 15.48 -10.62
CA ALA A 366 0.91 14.62 -10.16
C ALA A 366 -0.32 15.45 -9.82
N GLN A 367 -0.11 16.59 -9.14
CA GLN A 367 -1.18 17.51 -8.80
C GLN A 367 -1.76 18.19 -10.05
N SER A 368 -0.94 18.62 -11.00
CA SER A 368 -1.40 19.15 -12.30
C SER A 368 -2.29 18.13 -13.02
N ALA A 369 -1.83 16.88 -13.11
CA ALA A 369 -2.61 15.82 -13.73
C ALA A 369 -3.96 15.58 -13.02
N ALA A 370 -3.96 15.59 -11.69
CA ALA A 370 -5.18 15.42 -10.89
C ALA A 370 -6.17 16.57 -11.11
N TYR A 371 -5.68 17.82 -11.17
CA TYR A 371 -6.51 18.98 -11.46
C TYR A 371 -7.09 18.96 -12.86
N SER A 372 -6.30 18.68 -13.91
CA SER A 372 -6.82 18.56 -15.27
C SER A 372 -7.85 17.41 -15.40
N ALA A 373 -7.60 16.27 -14.76
CA ALA A 373 -8.52 15.13 -14.78
C ALA A 373 -9.84 15.44 -14.05
N ALA A 374 -9.78 16.20 -12.95
CA ALA A 374 -10.94 16.68 -12.20
C ALA A 374 -11.72 17.73 -13.01
N ALA A 375 -11.03 18.72 -13.59
CA ALA A 375 -11.59 19.74 -14.45
C ALA A 375 -12.30 19.14 -15.67
N ALA A 376 -11.78 18.04 -16.25
CA ALA A 376 -12.44 17.31 -17.33
C ALA A 376 -13.76 16.65 -16.92
N ARG A 377 -13.92 16.30 -15.63
CA ARG A 377 -15.11 15.63 -15.09
C ARG A 377 -16.20 16.63 -14.73
N ILE A 378 -15.82 17.80 -14.21
CA ILE A 378 -16.74 18.82 -13.72
C ILE A 378 -16.96 19.96 -14.73
N GLY A 379 -16.12 20.11 -15.75
CA GLY A 379 -16.27 21.16 -16.75
C GLY A 379 -17.21 20.76 -17.91
N GLU A 380 -17.35 21.68 -18.85
CA GLU A 380 -18.12 21.49 -20.09
C GLU A 380 -17.56 20.33 -20.95
N ARG A 381 -18.47 19.60 -21.61
CA ARG A 381 -18.14 18.36 -22.33
C ARG A 381 -17.23 18.61 -23.52
N GLU A 382 -17.38 19.74 -24.19
CA GLU A 382 -16.59 20.19 -25.33
C GLU A 382 -15.11 20.33 -24.96
N GLN A 383 -14.81 20.69 -23.71
CA GLN A 383 -13.45 20.87 -23.22
C GLN A 383 -12.85 19.62 -22.55
N ALA A 384 -13.65 18.57 -22.37
CA ALA A 384 -13.24 17.37 -21.64
C ALA A 384 -12.05 16.67 -22.30
N ALA A 385 -12.05 16.52 -23.63
CA ALA A 385 -10.95 15.89 -24.35
C ALA A 385 -9.61 16.64 -24.16
N ARG A 386 -9.63 17.97 -24.30
CA ARG A 386 -8.47 18.84 -24.05
C ARG A 386 -7.87 18.62 -22.66
N ARG A 387 -8.72 18.61 -21.63
CA ARG A 387 -8.31 18.45 -20.23
C ARG A 387 -7.83 17.02 -19.91
N ILE A 388 -8.34 16.01 -20.60
CA ILE A 388 -7.84 14.64 -20.48
C ILE A 388 -6.46 14.47 -21.08
N LEU A 389 -6.24 15.04 -22.27
CA LEU A 389 -4.92 15.07 -22.87
C LEU A 389 -3.93 15.87 -22.00
N ALA A 390 -4.34 17.00 -21.41
CA ALA A 390 -3.51 17.70 -20.42
C ALA A 390 -3.14 16.81 -19.22
N ALA A 391 -4.11 16.08 -18.66
CA ALA A 391 -3.85 15.13 -17.58
C ALA A 391 -2.89 14.01 -18.00
N GLY A 392 -3.02 13.48 -19.21
CA GLY A 392 -2.13 12.47 -19.77
C GLY A 392 -0.71 12.99 -19.95
N GLN A 393 -0.57 14.20 -20.50
CA GLN A 393 0.71 14.89 -20.65
C GLN A 393 1.42 15.11 -19.29
N HIS A 394 0.71 15.60 -18.27
CA HIS A 394 1.29 15.79 -16.94
C HIS A 394 1.72 14.45 -16.31
N ASN A 395 0.90 13.39 -16.43
CA ASN A 395 1.26 12.06 -15.96
C ASN A 395 2.50 11.49 -16.69
N MET A 396 2.58 11.67 -18.00
CA MET A 396 3.73 11.25 -18.81
C MET A 396 5.01 12.00 -18.39
N ASN A 397 4.93 13.33 -18.23
CA ASN A 397 6.06 14.18 -17.80
C ASN A 397 6.55 13.83 -16.39
N GLY A 398 5.61 13.57 -15.48
CA GLY A 398 5.88 13.12 -14.10
C GLY A 398 6.23 11.63 -13.98
N ARG A 399 6.13 10.86 -15.09
CA ARG A 399 6.31 9.40 -15.15
C ARG A 399 5.37 8.63 -14.21
N HIS A 400 4.15 9.15 -14.01
CA HIS A 400 3.12 8.56 -13.15
C HIS A 400 2.36 7.43 -13.87
N LEU A 401 3.05 6.30 -14.12
CA LEU A 401 2.52 5.18 -14.90
C LEU A 401 1.18 4.63 -14.37
N ALA A 402 1.01 4.54 -13.06
CA ALA A 402 -0.23 4.05 -12.46
C ALA A 402 -1.42 4.98 -12.74
N ALA A 403 -1.21 6.30 -12.66
CA ALA A 403 -2.22 7.30 -12.98
C ALA A 403 -2.54 7.31 -14.49
N MET A 404 -1.53 7.14 -15.33
CA MET A 404 -1.71 7.01 -16.79
C MET A 404 -2.55 5.78 -17.16
N ARG A 405 -2.32 4.63 -16.51
CA ARG A 405 -3.14 3.43 -16.69
C ARG A 405 -4.61 3.67 -16.32
N ALA A 406 -4.86 4.38 -15.23
CA ALA A 406 -6.22 4.74 -14.83
C ALA A 406 -6.90 5.69 -15.84
N LEU A 407 -6.13 6.41 -16.65
CA LEU A 407 -6.62 7.34 -17.68
C LEU A 407 -6.82 6.69 -19.06
N GLU A 408 -6.27 5.50 -19.31
CA GLU A 408 -6.20 4.86 -20.64
C GLU A 408 -7.55 4.82 -21.36
N ALA A 409 -8.61 4.37 -20.68
CA ALA A 409 -9.94 4.29 -21.27
C ALA A 409 -10.48 5.66 -21.69
N ARG A 410 -10.20 6.71 -20.90
CA ARG A 410 -10.61 8.09 -21.20
C ARG A 410 -9.79 8.65 -22.36
N LEU A 411 -8.47 8.38 -22.41
CA LEU A 411 -7.61 8.76 -23.53
C LEU A 411 -8.07 8.12 -24.85
N ARG A 412 -8.41 6.83 -24.84
CA ARG A 412 -8.93 6.12 -26.03
C ARG A 412 -10.27 6.67 -26.51
N SER A 413 -11.06 7.25 -25.60
CA SER A 413 -12.33 7.90 -25.96
C SER A 413 -12.17 9.31 -26.52
N CYS A 414 -10.97 9.90 -26.43
CA CYS A 414 -10.69 11.20 -27.05
C CYS A 414 -10.62 11.08 -28.58
N PRO A 415 -10.99 12.15 -29.32
CA PRO A 415 -10.76 12.23 -30.75
C PRO A 415 -9.30 11.92 -31.12
N VAL A 416 -9.10 11.34 -32.30
CA VAL A 416 -7.75 11.08 -32.84
C VAL A 416 -6.98 12.38 -32.94
N SER A 417 -5.79 12.39 -32.34
CA SER A 417 -4.83 13.50 -32.40
C SER A 417 -3.43 12.99 -32.12
N VAL A 418 -2.42 13.71 -32.58
CA VAL A 418 -1.02 13.36 -32.34
C VAL A 418 -0.72 13.23 -30.84
N GLN A 419 -1.23 14.15 -30.03
CA GLN A 419 -1.00 14.13 -28.58
C GLN A 419 -1.57 12.87 -27.94
N ARG A 420 -2.79 12.47 -28.31
CA ARG A 420 -3.44 11.25 -27.80
C ARG A 420 -2.58 10.02 -28.09
N ASP A 421 -2.07 9.91 -29.31
CA ASP A 421 -1.32 8.73 -29.76
C ASP A 421 0.10 8.68 -29.18
N ILE A 422 0.74 9.83 -28.95
CA ILE A 422 1.99 9.90 -28.15
C ILE A 422 1.75 9.41 -26.72
N GLU A 423 0.67 9.86 -26.08
CA GLU A 423 0.34 9.49 -24.70
C GLU A 423 0.00 8.00 -24.56
N LEU A 424 -0.82 7.46 -25.46
CA LEU A 424 -1.16 6.04 -25.50
C LEU A 424 0.06 5.17 -25.87
N SER A 425 0.92 5.61 -26.79
CA SER A 425 2.12 4.86 -27.16
C SER A 425 3.13 4.81 -26.01
N TRP A 426 3.31 5.91 -25.26
CA TRP A 426 4.12 5.91 -24.05
C TRP A 426 3.62 4.88 -23.04
N LEU A 427 2.31 4.86 -22.79
CA LEU A 427 1.69 3.90 -21.88
C LEU A 427 1.84 2.45 -22.36
N ALA A 428 1.62 2.20 -23.65
CA ALA A 428 1.79 0.90 -24.29
C ALA A 428 3.23 0.41 -24.12
N TRP A 429 4.22 1.26 -24.42
CA TRP A 429 5.63 0.95 -24.25
C TRP A 429 6.01 0.63 -22.80
N GLN A 430 5.58 1.46 -21.83
CA GLN A 430 5.82 1.20 -20.40
C GLN A 430 5.13 -0.06 -19.88
N SER A 431 4.13 -0.55 -20.60
CA SER A 431 3.41 -1.79 -20.29
C SER A 431 3.87 -2.98 -21.14
N GLY A 432 4.96 -2.84 -21.90
CA GLY A 432 5.55 -3.91 -22.72
C GLY A 432 4.82 -4.18 -24.05
N ARG A 433 3.81 -3.39 -24.40
CA ARG A 433 3.05 -3.49 -25.66
C ARG A 433 3.75 -2.68 -26.76
N ILE A 434 4.94 -3.15 -27.16
CA ILE A 434 5.83 -2.39 -28.04
C ILE A 434 5.23 -2.22 -29.45
N ASP A 435 4.60 -3.25 -30.00
CA ASP A 435 4.02 -3.19 -31.35
C ASP A 435 2.85 -2.20 -31.42
N GLU A 436 2.04 -2.14 -30.37
CA GLU A 436 0.96 -1.14 -30.23
C GLU A 436 1.55 0.28 -30.16
N ALA A 437 2.61 0.48 -29.38
CA ALA A 437 3.27 1.78 -29.28
C ALA A 437 3.84 2.24 -30.63
N GLU A 438 4.44 1.34 -31.41
CA GLU A 438 4.97 1.65 -32.74
C GLU A 438 3.85 1.98 -33.73
N THR A 439 2.75 1.21 -33.71
CA THR A 439 1.59 1.44 -34.58
C THR A 439 0.98 2.81 -34.32
N LEU A 440 0.69 3.14 -33.07
CA LEU A 440 0.13 4.45 -32.67
C LEU A 440 1.01 5.62 -33.15
N LEU A 441 2.34 5.50 -33.03
CA LEU A 441 3.25 6.56 -33.46
C LEU A 441 3.42 6.67 -34.97
N ARG A 442 3.29 5.55 -35.71
CA ARG A 442 3.27 5.56 -37.18
C ARG A 442 2.00 6.23 -37.68
N ASP A 443 0.85 5.87 -37.11
CA ASP A 443 -0.42 6.51 -37.46
C ASP A 443 -0.39 8.02 -37.13
N ALA A 444 0.24 8.40 -36.01
CA ALA A 444 0.33 9.80 -35.59
C ALA A 444 1.14 10.70 -36.55
N VAL A 445 2.19 10.19 -37.20
CA VAL A 445 2.99 11.02 -38.13
C VAL A 445 2.28 11.28 -39.47
N ASP A 446 1.24 10.51 -39.77
CA ASP A 446 0.45 10.64 -41.00
C ASP A 446 -0.85 11.47 -40.78
N LEU A 447 -1.05 12.04 -39.58
CA LEU A 447 -2.21 12.89 -39.27
C LEU A 447 -2.08 14.30 -39.89
N ASP A 448 -3.22 14.91 -40.21
CA ASP A 448 -3.30 16.30 -40.65
C ASP A 448 -3.33 17.26 -39.44
N GLU A 449 -2.15 17.53 -38.89
CA GLU A 449 -1.93 18.29 -37.65
C GLU A 449 -0.81 19.33 -37.81
N LEU A 450 -0.70 20.24 -36.84
CA LEU A 450 0.34 21.28 -36.87
C LEU A 450 1.76 20.68 -36.94
N PRO A 451 2.70 21.27 -37.72
CA PRO A 451 4.07 20.76 -37.86
C PRO A 451 4.76 20.46 -36.53
N GLN A 452 4.53 21.30 -35.51
CA GLN A 452 5.12 21.11 -34.19
C GLN A 452 4.60 19.86 -33.48
N GLN A 453 3.34 19.45 -33.70
CA GLN A 453 2.82 18.20 -33.16
C GLN A 453 3.41 17.01 -33.91
N LEU A 454 3.44 17.05 -35.24
CA LEU A 454 4.07 16.01 -36.05
C LEU A 454 5.55 15.82 -35.70
N ALA A 455 6.29 16.91 -35.43
CA ALA A 455 7.66 16.85 -34.94
C ALA A 455 7.77 16.04 -33.64
N ARG A 456 6.83 16.20 -32.69
CA ARG A 456 6.79 15.42 -31.44
C ARG A 456 6.51 13.94 -31.69
N ALA A 457 5.62 13.60 -32.64
CA ALA A 457 5.36 12.21 -33.01
C ALA A 457 6.59 11.55 -33.64
N HIS A 458 7.23 12.23 -34.59
CA HIS A 458 8.49 11.80 -35.19
C HIS A 458 9.59 11.61 -34.15
N LEU A 459 9.70 12.51 -33.18
CA LEU A 459 10.68 12.41 -32.10
C LEU A 459 10.41 11.20 -31.20
N ALA A 460 9.16 10.96 -30.81
CA ALA A 460 8.77 9.79 -30.04
C ALA A 460 9.06 8.48 -30.80
N LEU A 461 8.74 8.43 -32.10
CA LEU A 461 9.00 7.27 -32.97
C LEU A 461 10.49 7.03 -33.16
N SER A 462 11.29 8.09 -33.24
CA SER A 462 12.74 8.02 -33.29
C SER A 462 13.32 7.36 -32.03
N VAL A 463 12.87 7.79 -30.84
CA VAL A 463 13.29 7.21 -29.57
C VAL A 463 12.91 5.73 -29.49
N LEU A 464 11.68 5.38 -29.84
CA LEU A 464 11.21 4.00 -29.82
C LEU A 464 12.02 3.10 -30.79
N SER A 465 12.26 3.58 -32.01
CA SER A 465 13.05 2.88 -33.03
C SER A 465 14.48 2.61 -32.55
N ASN A 466 15.11 3.59 -31.88
CA ASN A 466 16.45 3.42 -31.31
C ASN A 466 16.47 2.38 -30.18
N VAL A 467 15.46 2.36 -29.31
CA VAL A 467 15.32 1.35 -28.25
C VAL A 467 15.13 -0.07 -28.83
N GLN A 468 14.45 -0.19 -29.97
CA GLN A 468 14.29 -1.44 -30.72
C GLN A 468 15.51 -1.79 -31.61
N ALA A 469 16.61 -1.04 -31.52
CA ALA A 469 17.80 -1.19 -32.38
C ALA A 469 17.56 -0.98 -33.89
N LYS A 470 16.48 -0.28 -34.27
CA LYS A 470 16.17 0.16 -35.64
C LYS A 470 16.79 1.54 -35.91
N GLY A 471 18.12 1.64 -35.80
CA GLY A 471 18.83 2.93 -35.80
C GLY A 471 18.64 3.79 -37.06
N THR A 472 18.55 3.18 -38.25
CA THR A 472 18.30 3.88 -39.52
C THR A 472 16.91 4.53 -39.56
N GLU A 473 15.88 3.82 -39.11
CA GLU A 473 14.52 4.36 -38.95
C GLU A 473 14.53 5.48 -37.90
N GLY A 474 15.24 5.26 -36.78
CA GLY A 474 15.43 6.26 -35.73
C GLY A 474 16.00 7.59 -36.26
N ILE A 475 17.08 7.52 -37.06
CA ILE A 475 17.69 8.71 -37.68
C ILE A 475 16.73 9.40 -38.66
N ARG A 476 15.99 8.63 -39.47
CA ARG A 476 15.02 9.21 -40.42
C ARG A 476 13.95 10.02 -39.69
N HIS A 477 13.39 9.47 -38.61
CA HIS A 477 12.37 10.19 -37.85
C HIS A 477 12.96 11.37 -37.05
N ALA A 478 14.21 11.28 -36.56
CA ALA A 478 14.88 12.42 -35.93
C ALA A 478 15.05 13.61 -36.91
N ARG A 479 15.44 13.33 -38.17
CA ARG A 479 15.54 14.37 -39.21
C ARG A 479 14.20 14.98 -39.56
N ALA A 480 13.17 14.16 -39.75
CA ALA A 480 11.82 14.66 -40.00
C ALA A 480 11.33 15.55 -38.84
N ALA A 481 11.63 15.19 -37.58
CA ALA A 481 11.33 16.04 -36.44
C ALA A 481 12.09 17.39 -36.50
N LEU A 482 13.37 17.40 -36.89
CA LEU A 482 14.14 18.63 -37.08
C LEU A 482 13.57 19.55 -38.15
N ASP A 483 13.14 18.98 -39.28
CA ASP A 483 12.59 19.74 -40.40
C ASP A 483 11.25 20.40 -40.05
N LEU A 484 10.49 19.78 -39.14
CA LEU A 484 9.16 20.23 -38.71
C LEU A 484 9.19 21.12 -37.45
N ALA A 485 10.22 20.99 -36.60
CA ALA A 485 10.34 21.74 -35.36
C ALA A 485 10.75 23.20 -35.59
N ALA A 486 10.28 24.10 -34.72
CA ALA A 486 10.72 25.49 -34.75
C ALA A 486 12.21 25.59 -34.38
N PRO A 487 13.03 26.38 -35.08
CA PRO A 487 14.45 26.54 -34.74
C PRO A 487 14.64 27.00 -33.29
N GLY A 488 15.47 26.27 -32.53
CA GLY A 488 15.72 26.56 -31.11
C GLY A 488 14.62 26.08 -30.16
N SER A 489 13.64 25.31 -30.63
CA SER A 489 12.68 24.65 -29.74
C SER A 489 13.31 23.44 -29.05
N PRO A 490 12.82 23.03 -27.86
CA PRO A 490 13.27 21.81 -27.18
C PRO A 490 13.19 20.56 -28.07
N GLU A 491 12.16 20.47 -28.93
CA GLU A 491 12.01 19.38 -29.89
C GLU A 491 13.14 19.37 -30.92
N ALA A 492 13.51 20.54 -31.46
CA ALA A 492 14.61 20.67 -32.40
C ALA A 492 15.96 20.30 -31.74
N GLU A 493 16.21 20.79 -30.53
CA GLU A 493 17.44 20.47 -29.78
C GLU A 493 17.55 18.97 -29.49
N PHE A 494 16.45 18.34 -29.06
CA PHE A 494 16.43 16.92 -28.73
C PHE A 494 16.51 16.04 -29.98
N ALA A 495 15.84 16.41 -31.08
CA ALA A 495 15.94 15.70 -32.34
C ALA A 495 17.38 15.72 -32.89
N ALA A 496 18.08 16.86 -32.78
CA ALA A 496 19.50 16.97 -33.13
C ALA A 496 20.38 16.07 -32.25
N PHE A 497 20.11 16.02 -30.94
CA PHE A 497 20.80 15.13 -30.02
C PHE A 497 20.60 13.65 -30.39
N VAL A 498 19.37 13.24 -30.70
CA VAL A 498 19.06 11.86 -31.08
C VAL A 498 19.70 11.49 -32.42
N GLU A 499 19.70 12.40 -33.40
CA GLU A 499 20.41 12.18 -34.67
C GLU A 499 21.90 11.93 -34.43
N VAL A 500 22.57 12.80 -33.65
CA VAL A 500 24.01 12.67 -33.36
C VAL A 500 24.31 11.43 -32.52
N GLY A 501 23.46 11.12 -31.53
CA GLY A 501 23.60 9.97 -30.64
C GLY A 501 23.37 8.63 -31.33
N ALA A 502 22.46 8.57 -32.30
CA ALA A 502 22.16 7.37 -33.08
C ALA A 502 23.26 7.03 -34.11
N VAL A 503 24.06 8.02 -34.54
CA VAL A 503 25.19 7.84 -35.48
C VAL A 503 26.37 7.09 -34.84
N GLY A 504 26.52 7.13 -33.50
CA GLY A 504 27.61 6.46 -32.78
C GLY A 504 27.53 4.92 -32.75
N PRO A 505 26.37 4.32 -32.40
CA PRO A 505 26.18 2.86 -32.40
C PRO A 505 25.98 2.26 -33.79
N SER A 506 25.29 2.96 -34.70
CA SER A 506 24.98 2.45 -36.05
C SER A 506 26.21 2.31 -36.95
N ARG A 507 27.24 3.17 -36.77
CA ARG A 507 28.55 3.02 -37.47
C ARG A 507 29.42 1.86 -36.95
N ARG A 508 29.08 1.23 -35.81
CA ARG A 508 29.80 0.05 -35.30
C ARG A 508 29.22 -1.28 -35.78
N TRP A 509 27.98 -1.29 -36.28
CA TRP A 509 27.30 -2.51 -36.73
C TRP A 509 27.28 -2.66 -38.26
N ASP A 510 27.32 -1.56 -39.02
CA ASP A 510 27.51 -1.60 -40.47
C ASP A 510 28.93 -1.19 -40.86
N ARG A 511 29.84 -2.17 -40.90
CA ARG A 511 31.10 -2.06 -41.66
C ARG A 511 31.15 -3.11 -42.77
N ARG A 512 30.45 -2.82 -43.87
CA ARG A 512 30.96 -3.04 -45.23
C ARG A 512 30.76 -1.79 -46.08
N THR A 513 31.81 -0.96 -46.07
CA THR A 513 32.31 -0.12 -47.19
C THR A 513 31.57 1.19 -47.57
N PRO A 514 32.23 2.14 -48.29
CA PRO A 514 32.44 3.49 -47.76
C PRO A 514 31.90 4.62 -48.66
N ALA A 515 31.35 5.67 -48.07
CA ALA A 515 31.36 7.02 -48.66
C ALA A 515 30.94 8.03 -47.58
N ALA A 516 31.77 9.05 -47.37
CA ALA A 516 31.42 10.20 -46.56
C ALA A 516 30.53 11.14 -47.37
N PRO A 517 29.48 11.76 -46.79
CA PRO A 517 28.96 13.02 -47.28
C PRO A 517 29.62 14.22 -46.54
N GLY A 518 29.72 15.33 -47.28
CA GLY A 518 30.54 16.53 -47.04
C GLY A 518 30.30 17.33 -45.74
N PRO A 519 31.03 18.45 -45.57
CA PRO A 519 31.12 19.18 -44.31
C PRO A 519 29.80 19.89 -43.94
N LEU A 520 29.44 19.81 -42.66
CA LEU A 520 28.38 20.61 -42.02
C LEU A 520 28.68 22.12 -42.15
N PRO A 521 27.65 22.99 -42.25
CA PRO A 521 27.83 24.43 -42.26
C PRO A 521 28.44 24.94 -40.94
N ARG A 522 29.53 25.70 -41.07
CA ARG A 522 30.22 26.37 -39.97
C ARG A 522 29.42 27.59 -39.52
N SER A 523 28.57 27.44 -38.51
CA SER A 523 28.09 28.58 -37.71
C SER A 523 27.59 28.18 -36.33
N VAL A 524 28.41 27.51 -35.53
CA VAL A 524 28.36 27.60 -34.05
C VAL A 524 29.80 27.65 -33.55
N GLY A 525 30.44 28.79 -33.79
CA GLY A 525 31.77 29.09 -33.30
C GLY A 525 31.70 30.19 -32.25
N ARG A 526 32.18 29.86 -31.04
CA ARG A 526 32.55 30.76 -29.93
C ARG A 526 31.45 31.15 -28.95
N ARG A 527 31.30 30.32 -27.92
CA ARG A 527 31.40 30.72 -26.50
C ARG A 527 31.52 29.47 -25.64
N ALA A 528 32.73 28.92 -25.54
CA ALA A 528 33.08 27.96 -24.51
C ALA A 528 34.51 28.26 -24.06
N HIS A 529 34.63 29.18 -23.10
CA HIS A 529 35.82 29.26 -22.27
C HIS A 529 35.39 29.30 -20.80
N ARG A 530 35.96 28.32 -20.08
CA ARG A 530 36.26 28.28 -18.64
C ARG A 530 35.06 28.21 -17.69
N HIS A 531 34.73 26.99 -17.31
CA HIS A 531 34.75 26.59 -15.90
C HIS A 531 34.94 25.06 -15.84
N GLU A 532 36.15 24.63 -15.54
CA GLU A 532 36.39 23.30 -14.95
C GLU A 532 36.16 23.41 -13.44
N PRO A 533 35.40 22.49 -12.84
CA PRO A 533 35.67 22.02 -11.50
C PRO A 533 36.23 20.60 -11.55
N HIS A 534 37.38 20.42 -10.93
CA HIS A 534 37.95 19.14 -10.57
C HIS A 534 36.92 18.24 -9.89
N LEU A 535 36.65 17.07 -10.49
CA LEU A 535 36.10 15.92 -9.79
C LEU A 535 37.07 14.75 -10.00
N GLY A 536 37.53 14.21 -8.87
CA GLY A 536 38.59 13.22 -8.78
C GLY A 536 38.25 11.89 -9.44
N GLU A 537 39.32 11.17 -9.74
CA GLU A 537 39.34 9.80 -10.24
C GLU A 537 38.63 8.87 -9.24
N GLY A 538 37.36 8.57 -9.49
CA GLY A 538 36.58 7.66 -8.65
C GLY A 538 35.10 7.66 -8.98
N ASN A 539 34.72 7.14 -10.16
CA ASN A 539 33.43 6.47 -10.46
C ASN A 539 33.19 6.28 -11.97
N ALA A 540 34.15 5.68 -12.69
CA ALA A 540 33.93 5.29 -14.10
C ALA A 540 33.05 4.03 -14.27
N GLU A 541 32.55 3.44 -13.17
CA GLU A 541 31.86 2.13 -13.21
C GLU A 541 30.34 2.19 -12.99
N SER A 542 29.77 3.31 -12.54
CA SER A 542 28.32 3.42 -12.28
C SER A 542 27.46 3.80 -13.49
N LEU A 543 28.05 4.18 -14.63
CA LEU A 543 27.31 4.64 -15.84
C LEU A 543 27.14 3.57 -16.93
N ARG A 544 27.16 2.28 -16.57
CA ARG A 544 27.09 1.15 -17.52
C ARG A 544 25.67 0.68 -17.86
N ARG A 545 24.61 1.20 -17.24
CA ARG A 545 23.23 0.82 -17.55
C ARG A 545 22.53 1.87 -18.44
N PRO A 546 21.91 1.49 -19.57
CA PRO A 546 21.23 2.42 -20.48
C PRO A 546 20.14 3.28 -19.82
N ARG A 547 19.49 2.76 -18.77
CA ARG A 547 18.45 3.46 -18.00
C ARG A 547 18.96 4.74 -17.30
N ASP A 548 20.19 4.70 -16.80
CA ASP A 548 20.72 5.79 -15.97
C ASP A 548 21.22 6.96 -16.83
N ARG A 549 21.62 6.69 -18.08
CA ARG A 549 21.98 7.73 -19.07
C ARG A 549 20.76 8.50 -19.58
N ILE A 550 19.60 7.85 -19.71
CA ILE A 550 18.35 8.50 -20.14
C ILE A 550 17.74 9.32 -18.98
N ALA A 551 17.89 8.86 -17.74
CA ALA A 551 17.43 9.61 -16.56
C ALA A 551 18.17 10.94 -16.35
N ALA A 552 19.49 10.96 -16.54
CA ALA A 552 20.30 12.18 -16.45
C ALA A 552 20.01 13.18 -17.58
N VAL A 553 19.66 12.70 -18.78
CA VAL A 553 19.42 13.55 -19.97
C VAL A 553 17.99 14.14 -19.97
N VAL A 554 17.00 13.46 -19.39
CA VAL A 554 15.66 14.03 -19.22
C VAL A 554 15.62 15.12 -18.13
N ALA A 555 16.58 15.12 -17.20
CA ALA A 555 16.70 16.20 -16.21
C ALA A 555 17.13 17.54 -16.84
N THR A 556 17.91 17.52 -17.92
CA THR A 556 18.34 18.73 -18.66
C THR A 556 17.17 19.45 -19.35
N VAL A 557 16.10 18.72 -19.69
CA VAL A 557 14.85 19.27 -20.26
C VAL A 557 14.01 20.02 -19.22
N ARG A 558 14.29 19.90 -17.91
CA ARG A 558 13.43 20.46 -16.85
C ARG A 558 13.68 21.93 -16.50
N GLY A 559 14.71 22.59 -17.02
CA GLY A 559 15.04 23.97 -16.59
C GLY A 559 15.29 24.11 -15.08
N CYS A 560 15.44 23.01 -14.34
CA CYS A 560 15.84 23.01 -12.94
C CYS A 560 17.37 22.89 -12.89
N THR A 561 18.04 23.95 -12.43
CA THR A 561 19.39 23.81 -11.88
C THR A 561 19.36 22.83 -10.70
N PRO A 562 20.36 21.95 -10.55
CA PRO A 562 20.46 21.08 -9.39
C PRO A 562 20.70 21.93 -8.13
N ALA A 563 19.96 21.63 -7.07
CA ALA A 563 20.31 21.93 -5.69
C ALA A 563 20.78 20.63 -5.02
#